data_AF-D8U9S7-F1
#
_entry.id   AF-D8U9S7-F1
#
_cell.length_a   1.000
_cell.length_b   1.000
_cell.length_c   1.000
_cell.angle_alpha   90.00
_cell.angle_beta   90.00
_cell.angle_gamma   90.00
#
_symmetry.space_group_name_H-M   'P 1'
#
loop_
_entity.id
_entity.type
_entity.pdbx_description
1 polymer ?
#
loop_
_entity_poly.entity_id
_entity_poly.type
_entity_poly.pdbx_seq_one_letter_code
_entity_poly.pdbx_strand_id
1 'polypeptide(L)'
;MGENAGKLEFVPLEEEQPLQNFDIFKLYATLVERQLEDFILSEGLTVKDVCDACTTAQNAESHTHLAAIDYLVASTDYESFMQLAYDHYVVANFGSDMEDEAVEQAAEAATAEVTADQQA
;
A
#
# COMPACT_ATOMS: atom_id res chain seq x y z
N MET A 1 8.45 -10.15 0.67
CA MET A 1 7.08 -10.08 0.12
C MET A 1 7.02 -10.08 -1.42
N GLY A 2 8.12 -10.27 -2.17
CA GLY A 2 8.09 -10.12 -3.64
C GLY A 2 7.57 -11.31 -4.47
N GLU A 3 7.67 -12.55 -3.98
CA GLU A 3 7.47 -13.75 -4.83
C GLU A 3 6.01 -14.19 -5.01
N ASN A 4 5.08 -13.67 -4.20
CA ASN A 4 3.66 -14.06 -4.26
C ASN A 4 2.74 -12.93 -4.78
N ALA A 5 3.16 -11.67 -4.69
CA ALA A 5 2.37 -10.54 -5.19
C ALA A 5 2.18 -10.61 -6.72
N GLY A 6 3.17 -11.12 -7.47
CA GLY A 6 3.09 -11.32 -8.91
C GLY A 6 2.23 -12.51 -9.37
N LYS A 7 1.61 -13.25 -8.43
CA LYS A 7 0.69 -14.36 -8.72
C LYS A 7 -0.78 -14.00 -8.44
N LEU A 8 -1.03 -12.78 -7.96
CA LEU A 8 -2.37 -12.29 -7.70
C LEU A 8 -3.02 -11.91 -9.03
N GLU A 9 -4.24 -12.38 -9.23
CA GLU A 9 -5.08 -11.95 -10.34
C GLU A 9 -6.04 -10.87 -9.85
N PHE A 10 -5.87 -9.65 -10.35
CA PHE A 10 -6.72 -8.52 -9.99
C PHE A 10 -7.99 -8.53 -10.85
N VAL A 11 -9.07 -9.04 -10.29
CA VAL A 11 -10.44 -8.91 -10.83
C VAL A 11 -11.26 -7.98 -9.94
N PRO A 12 -12.27 -7.27 -10.50
CA PRO A 12 -13.16 -6.42 -9.71
C PRO A 12 -13.73 -7.17 -8.50
N LEU A 13 -13.78 -6.52 -7.34
CA LEU A 13 -14.27 -7.14 -6.08
C LEU A 13 -15.71 -7.63 -6.17
N GLU A 14 -16.48 -7.10 -7.12
CA GLU A 14 -17.87 -7.44 -7.43
C GLU A 14 -17.99 -8.75 -8.25
N GLU A 15 -16.88 -9.24 -8.80
CA GLU A 15 -16.80 -10.46 -9.61
C GLU A 15 -16.28 -11.66 -8.81
N GLU A 16 -16.38 -12.85 -9.41
CA GLU A 16 -15.90 -14.09 -8.80
C GLU A 16 -14.38 -14.06 -8.64
N GLN A 17 -13.92 -14.07 -7.38
CA GLN A 17 -12.52 -13.99 -7.03
C GLN A 17 -11.81 -15.35 -7.22
N PRO A 18 -10.63 -15.38 -7.85
CA PRO A 18 -9.81 -16.58 -7.97
C PRO A 18 -9.48 -17.18 -6.59
N LEU A 19 -9.68 -18.48 -6.42
CA LEU A 19 -9.42 -19.18 -5.15
C LEU A 19 -7.97 -19.00 -4.65
N GLN A 20 -7.03 -18.86 -5.58
CA GLN A 20 -5.62 -18.64 -5.28
C GLN A 20 -5.37 -17.32 -4.56
N ASN A 21 -6.15 -16.27 -4.85
CA ASN A 21 -6.04 -14.98 -4.15
C ASN A 21 -6.39 -15.14 -2.67
N PHE A 22 -7.41 -15.95 -2.36
CA PHE A 22 -7.78 -16.23 -0.98
C PHE A 22 -6.73 -17.06 -0.24
N ASP A 23 -6.07 -18.01 -0.92
CA ASP A 23 -4.96 -18.74 -0.33
C ASP A 23 -3.75 -17.83 -0.03
N ILE A 24 -3.45 -16.88 -0.92
CA ILE A 24 -2.40 -15.88 -0.70
C ILE A 24 -2.78 -14.95 0.46
N PHE A 25 -4.04 -14.52 0.55
CA PHE A 25 -4.55 -13.75 1.67
C PHE A 25 -4.35 -14.49 3.01
N LYS A 26 -4.68 -15.79 3.08
CA LYS A 26 -4.43 -16.58 4.29
C LYS A 26 -2.95 -16.61 4.67
N LEU A 27 -2.06 -16.79 3.69
CA LEU A 27 -0.62 -16.77 3.95
C LEU A 27 -0.16 -15.40 4.48
N TYR A 28 -0.72 -14.32 3.94
CA TYR A 28 -0.45 -12.96 4.44
C TYR A 28 -0.96 -12.79 5.87
N ALA A 29 -2.21 -13.16 6.15
CA ALA A 29 -2.80 -13.09 7.49
C ALA A 29 -1.96 -13.85 8.52
N THR A 30 -1.59 -15.10 8.23
CA THR A 30 -0.74 -15.91 9.11
C THR A 30 0.65 -15.29 9.35
N LEU A 31 1.23 -14.64 8.33
CA LEU A 31 2.52 -13.96 8.47
C LEU A 31 2.42 -12.76 9.42
N VAL A 32 1.37 -11.95 9.24
CA VAL A 32 1.13 -10.78 10.09
C VAL A 32 0.84 -11.21 11.53
N GLU A 33 -0.05 -12.19 11.73
CA GLU A 33 -0.37 -12.75 13.05
C GLU A 33 0.88 -13.25 13.78
N ARG A 34 1.71 -14.04 13.09
CA ARG A 34 2.96 -14.55 13.67
C ARG A 34 3.91 -13.43 14.05
N GLN A 35 4.08 -12.42 13.20
CA GLN A 35 4.94 -11.28 13.49
C GLN A 35 4.45 -10.50 14.70
N LEU A 36 3.12 -10.39 14.86
CA LEU A 36 2.48 -9.72 15.98
C LEU A 36 2.65 -10.51 17.29
N GLU A 37 2.45 -11.82 17.24
CA GLU A 37 2.69 -12.72 18.39
C GLU A 37 4.16 -12.68 18.83
N ASP A 38 5.09 -12.80 17.88
CA ASP A 38 6.53 -12.73 18.16
C ASP A 38 6.90 -11.38 18.81
N PHE A 39 6.32 -10.28 18.32
CA PHE A 39 6.52 -8.94 18.89
C PHE A 39 5.99 -8.85 20.33
N ILE A 40 4.74 -9.27 20.56
CA ILE A 40 4.10 -9.26 21.89
C ILE A 40 4.95 -10.05 22.89
N LEU A 41 5.40 -11.24 22.50
CA LEU A 41 6.22 -12.09 23.36
C LEU A 41 7.60 -11.48 23.63
N SER A 42 8.22 -10.86 22.63
CA SER A 42 9.56 -10.28 22.76
C SER A 42 9.60 -9.04 23.66
N GLU A 43 8.57 -8.20 23.59
CA GLU A 43 8.48 -6.96 24.37
C GLU A 43 7.77 -7.16 25.72
N GLY A 44 7.27 -8.37 25.98
CA GLY A 44 6.53 -8.70 27.22
C GLY A 44 5.22 -7.93 27.35
N LEU A 45 4.63 -7.54 26.23
CA LEU A 45 3.38 -6.79 26.17
C LEU A 45 2.18 -7.73 26.31
N THR A 46 1.02 -7.17 26.64
CA THR A 46 -0.24 -7.88 26.52
C THR A 46 -0.96 -7.49 25.23
N VAL A 47 -1.84 -8.36 24.75
CA VAL A 47 -2.72 -8.06 23.61
C VAL A 47 -3.51 -6.76 23.82
N LYS A 48 -3.89 -6.49 25.07
CA LYS A 48 -4.60 -5.27 25.44
C LYS A 48 -3.74 -4.01 25.22
N ASP A 49 -2.47 -4.05 25.57
CA ASP A 49 -1.56 -2.91 25.40
C ASP A 49 -1.39 -2.56 23.92
N VAL A 50 -1.36 -3.58 23.05
CA VAL A 50 -1.31 -3.39 21.59
C VAL A 50 -2.60 -2.76 21.06
N CYS A 51 -3.77 -3.24 21.50
CA CYS A 51 -5.06 -2.64 21.12
C CYS A 51 -5.19 -1.17 21.60
N ASP A 52 -4.75 -0.89 22.82
CA ASP A 52 -4.77 0.47 23.39
C ASP A 52 -3.82 1.40 22.61
N ALA A 53 -2.65 0.89 22.18
CA ALA A 53 -1.73 1.62 21.32
C ALA A 53 -2.31 1.91 19.93
N CYS A 54 -2.95 0.93 19.28
CA CYS A 54 -3.63 1.13 17.99
C CYS A 54 -4.75 2.18 18.09
N THR A 55 -5.55 2.13 19.16
CA THR A 55 -6.63 3.10 19.42
C THR A 55 -6.07 4.50 19.66
N THR A 56 -4.95 4.60 20.38
CA THR A 56 -4.28 5.89 20.63
C THR A 56 -3.70 6.46 19.33
N ALA A 57 -3.07 5.61 18.50
CA ALA A 57 -2.49 5.99 17.22
C ALA A 57 -3.55 6.47 16.21
N GLN A 58 -4.74 5.87 16.21
CA GLN A 58 -5.86 6.31 15.37
C GLN A 58 -6.34 7.73 15.72
N ASN A 59 -6.26 8.11 16.99
CA ASN A 59 -6.71 9.42 17.47
C ASN A 59 -5.58 10.48 17.49
N ALA A 60 -4.36 10.11 17.12
CA ALA A 60 -3.23 11.02 17.09
C ALA A 60 -3.20 11.84 15.79
N GLU A 61 -2.80 13.12 15.87
CA GLU A 61 -2.63 14.00 14.70
C GLU A 61 -1.46 13.56 13.77
N SER A 62 -0.61 12.64 14.23
CA SER A 62 0.49 12.07 13.46
C SER A 62 0.03 10.90 12.60
N HIS A 63 -0.06 11.13 11.28
CA HIS A 63 -0.42 10.12 10.30
C HIS A 63 0.65 9.03 10.05
N THR A 64 1.84 9.15 10.65
CA THR A 64 2.95 8.21 10.43
C THR A 64 2.62 6.76 10.77
N HIS A 65 1.66 6.52 11.66
CA HIS A 65 1.25 5.18 12.09
C HIS A 65 0.09 4.61 11.28
N LEU A 66 -0.58 5.41 10.44
CA LEU A 66 -1.75 4.97 9.68
C LEU A 66 -1.40 3.86 8.68
N ALA A 67 -0.28 4.00 7.96
CA ALA A 67 0.18 2.97 7.03
C ALA A 67 0.42 1.62 7.74
N ALA A 68 0.96 1.63 8.97
CA ALA A 68 1.15 0.40 9.75
C ALA A 68 -0.18 -0.23 10.18
N ILE A 69 -1.19 0.58 10.48
CA ILE A 69 -2.54 0.12 10.79
C ILE A 69 -3.21 -0.47 9.55
N ASP A 70 -3.02 0.12 8.37
CA ASP A 70 -3.59 -0.39 7.12
C ASP A 70 -3.09 -1.82 6.81
N TYR A 71 -1.81 -2.12 7.06
CA TYR A 71 -1.29 -3.49 6.94
C TYR A 71 -1.95 -4.49 7.90
N LEU A 72 -2.30 -4.04 9.12
CA LEU A 72 -3.01 -4.87 10.10
C LEU A 72 -4.47 -5.08 9.69
N VAL A 73 -5.15 -4.03 9.24
CA VAL A 73 -6.52 -4.11 8.74
C VAL A 73 -6.60 -5.06 7.54
N ALA A 74 -5.68 -4.92 6.59
CA ALA A 74 -5.53 -5.81 5.44
C ALA A 74 -5.23 -7.27 5.80
N SER A 75 -4.81 -7.58 7.04
CA SER A 75 -4.66 -8.98 7.47
C SER A 75 -5.98 -9.62 7.92
N THR A 76 -6.96 -8.79 8.27
CA THR A 76 -8.28 -9.22 8.76
C THR A 76 -9.39 -9.09 7.73
N ASP A 77 -9.21 -8.20 6.76
CA ASP A 77 -10.18 -7.90 5.72
C ASP A 77 -9.61 -8.16 4.32
N TYR A 78 -10.32 -9.00 3.56
CA TYR A 78 -9.90 -9.42 2.22
C TYR A 78 -10.00 -8.28 1.20
N GLU A 79 -11.01 -7.42 1.33
CA GLU A 79 -11.18 -6.27 0.43
C GLU A 79 -10.03 -5.28 0.60
N SER A 80 -9.72 -4.92 1.85
CA SER A 80 -8.56 -4.10 2.19
C SER A 80 -7.24 -4.72 1.72
N PHE A 81 -7.08 -6.04 1.81
CA PHE A 81 -5.91 -6.74 1.26
C PHE A 81 -5.78 -6.59 -0.25
N MET A 82 -6.86 -6.82 -0.99
CA MET A 82 -6.85 -6.72 -2.45
C MET A 82 -6.57 -5.30 -2.92
N GLN A 83 -7.12 -4.31 -2.22
CA GLN A 83 -6.83 -2.90 -2.49
C GLN A 83 -5.36 -2.57 -2.24
N LEU A 84 -4.80 -2.98 -1.11
CA LEU A 84 -3.39 -2.75 -0.77
C LEU A 84 -2.43 -3.48 -1.74
N ALA A 85 -2.78 -4.69 -2.16
CA ALA A 85 -2.03 -5.43 -3.18
C ALA A 85 -2.10 -4.76 -4.55
N TYR A 86 -3.26 -4.20 -4.92
CA TYR A 86 -3.44 -3.44 -6.16
C TYR A 86 -2.63 -2.14 -6.14
N ASP A 87 -2.69 -1.38 -5.04
CA ASP A 87 -1.90 -0.16 -4.85
C ASP A 87 -0.39 -0.47 -4.97
N HIS A 88 0.07 -1.55 -4.33
CA HIS A 88 1.45 -1.99 -4.46
C HIS A 88 1.81 -2.42 -5.90
N TYR A 89 0.91 -3.11 -6.60
CA TYR A 89 1.10 -3.47 -8.01
C TYR A 89 1.20 -2.20 -8.88
N VAL A 90 0.33 -1.22 -8.69
CA VAL A 90 0.36 0.04 -9.43
C VAL A 90 1.65 0.81 -9.17
N VAL A 91 2.06 0.95 -7.92
CA VAL A 91 3.33 1.60 -7.57
C VAL A 91 4.53 0.86 -8.17
N ALA A 92 4.53 -0.47 -8.15
CA ALA A 92 5.63 -1.27 -8.67
C ALA A 92 5.73 -1.30 -10.20
N ASN A 93 4.59 -1.24 -10.91
CA ASN A 93 4.56 -1.33 -12.38
C ASN A 93 4.41 0.01 -13.11
N PHE A 94 3.83 1.03 -12.47
CA PHE A 94 3.56 2.34 -13.07
C PHE A 94 4.16 3.51 -12.29
N GLY A 95 4.75 3.26 -11.12
CA GLY A 95 5.43 4.30 -10.33
C GLY A 95 6.69 4.89 -11.01
N SER A 96 7.16 4.29 -12.11
CA SER A 96 8.26 4.83 -12.93
C SER A 96 7.82 5.69 -14.11
N ASP A 97 6.57 5.57 -14.59
CA ASP A 97 6.19 6.12 -15.89
C ASP A 97 5.48 7.49 -15.79
N MET A 98 4.97 7.86 -14.61
CA MET A 98 4.30 9.15 -14.40
C MET A 98 5.25 10.31 -14.07
N GLU A 99 6.49 10.04 -13.66
CA GLU A 99 7.47 11.10 -13.41
C GLU A 99 8.10 11.61 -14.72
N ASP A 100 8.27 10.76 -15.73
CA ASP A 100 8.89 11.15 -17.00
C ASP A 100 7.97 11.99 -17.91
N GLU A 101 6.68 11.62 -18.05
CA GLU A 101 5.75 12.38 -18.91
C GLU A 101 5.43 13.79 -18.36
N ALA A 102 5.37 13.94 -17.03
CA ALA A 102 5.11 15.23 -16.39
C ALA A 102 6.31 16.20 -16.52
N VAL A 103 7.54 15.67 -16.50
CA VAL A 103 8.76 16.46 -16.67
C VAL A 103 8.96 16.84 -18.14
N GLU A 104 8.63 15.96 -19.08
CA GLU A 104 8.73 16.26 -20.52
C GLU A 104 7.70 17.32 -20.96
N GLN A 105 6.44 17.24 -20.49
CA GLN A 105 5.42 18.26 -20.78
C GLN A 105 5.72 19.61 -20.13
N ALA A 106 6.30 19.63 -18.92
CA ALA A 106 6.73 20.86 -18.27
C ALA A 106 7.96 21.49 -18.98
N ALA A 107 8.86 20.67 -19.52
CA ALA A 107 10.02 21.13 -20.29
C ALA A 107 9.62 21.72 -21.65
N GLU A 108 8.69 21.09 -22.38
CA GLU A 108 8.18 21.63 -23.65
C GLU A 108 7.44 22.96 -23.45
N ALA A 109 6.59 23.07 -22.42
CA ALA A 109 5.88 24.31 -22.09
C ALA A 109 6.85 25.46 -21.74
N ALA A 110 7.93 25.17 -21.00
CA ALA A 110 8.94 26.17 -20.64
C ALA A 110 9.79 26.62 -21.85
N THR A 111 10.02 25.75 -22.84
CA THR A 111 10.73 26.15 -24.07
C THR A 111 9.87 26.97 -25.04
N ALA A 112 8.54 26.81 -25.02
CA ALA A 112 7.65 27.57 -25.89
C ALA A 112 7.51 29.06 -25.49
N GLU A 113 7.55 29.39 -24.19
CA GLU A 113 7.41 30.78 -23.71
C GLU A 113 8.67 31.64 -23.91
N VAL A 114 9.87 31.06 -23.96
CA VAL A 114 11.13 31.84 -24.08
C VAL A 114 11.38 32.35 -25.51
N THR A 115 10.81 31.71 -26.53
CA THR A 115 11.00 32.11 -27.94
C THR A 115 10.09 33.25 -28.43
N ALA A 116 9.04 33.60 -27.67
CA ALA A 116 8.08 34.63 -28.09
C ALA A 116 8.52 36.07 -27.79
N ASP A 117 9.54 36.29 -26.95
CA ASP A 117 9.95 37.62 -26.47
C ASP A 117 11.25 38.16 -27.14
N GLN A 118 11.74 37.54 -28.21
CA GLN A 118 12.93 38.00 -28.96
C GLN A 118 12.65 38.47 -30.40
N GLN A 119 11.40 38.75 -30.77
CA GLN A 119 11.06 39.41 -32.04
C GLN A 119 10.14 40.65 -31.89
N ALA A 120 10.26 41.36 -30.78
CA ALA A 120 9.78 42.75 -30.67
C ALA A 120 10.86 43.74 -31.14
#